data_AF-A0A969HKB1-F1
#
_entry.id   AF-A0A969HKB1-F1
#
_cell.length_a   1.000
_cell.length_b   1.000
_cell.length_c   1.000
_cell.angle_alpha   90.00
_cell.angle_beta   90.00
_cell.angle_gamma   90.00
#
_symmetry.space_group_name_H-M   'P 1'
#
loop_
_entity.id
_entity.type
_entity.pdbx_description
1 polymer ?
#
loop_
_entity_poly.entity_id
_entity_poly.type
_entity_poly.pdbx_seq_one_letter_code
_entity_poly.pdbx_strand_id
1 'polypeptide(L)'
;MPGGDSLYTIVASFQGKRLTAVDTIQALFIAANQADCVIPGNESLEVFKKKAFFYYISDDINKATAALLDEMVATLTQFNCVKLEIMGHTCNIGRTDEVNYELSVRRAEAVKKYLMNKGVAEDRLVISGFGSTRPLLSNKSEYGRIKNRRVEFKVVAKGNETE
;
A
#
# COMPACT_ATOMS: atom_id res chain seq x y z
N MET A 1 -25.06 53.02 -15.19
CA MET A 1 -23.75 52.42 -15.54
C MET A 1 -22.70 53.04 -14.64
N PRO A 2 -21.68 52.28 -14.19
CA PRO A 2 -21.61 51.38 -13.02
C PRO A 2 -20.71 52.02 -11.91
N GLY A 3 -20.42 51.48 -10.73
CA GLY A 3 -20.38 50.12 -10.19
C GLY A 3 -19.85 50.16 -8.75
N GLY A 4 -19.97 49.05 -8.03
CA GLY A 4 -19.50 48.91 -6.66
C GLY A 4 -19.86 47.54 -6.14
N ASP A 5 -19.08 46.54 -6.56
CA ASP A 5 -19.27 45.13 -6.21
C ASP A 5 -19.24 44.95 -4.69
N SER A 6 -20.38 44.53 -4.15
CA SER A 6 -20.49 44.11 -2.75
C SER A 6 -19.82 42.73 -2.62
N LEU A 7 -18.65 42.71 -1.99
CA LEU A 7 -17.93 41.49 -1.65
C LEU A 7 -18.76 40.67 -0.66
N TYR A 8 -19.52 39.70 -1.19
CA TYR A 8 -20.17 38.68 -0.38
C TYR A 8 -19.09 37.86 0.33
N THR A 9 -18.90 38.13 1.63
CA THR A 9 -18.15 37.24 2.51
C THR A 9 -19.00 35.99 2.72
N ILE A 10 -18.62 34.88 2.10
CA ILE A 10 -19.26 33.59 2.34
C ILE A 10 -18.92 33.16 3.76
N VAL A 11 -19.83 33.41 4.70
CA VAL A 11 -19.72 32.91 6.08
C VAL A 11 -20.23 31.46 6.06
N ALA A 12 -19.32 30.51 5.86
CA ALA A 12 -19.66 29.10 6.02
C ALA A 12 -19.88 28.81 7.52
N SER A 13 -21.07 28.37 7.89
CA SER A 13 -21.38 27.92 9.26
C SER A 13 -21.13 26.41 9.37
N PHE A 14 -20.31 25.99 10.33
CA PHE A 14 -20.19 24.60 10.74
C PHE A 14 -20.66 24.48 12.20
N GLN A 15 -21.60 23.57 12.48
CA GLN A 15 -22.10 23.29 13.83
C GLN A 15 -22.64 24.54 14.59
N GLY A 16 -23.26 25.49 13.88
CA GLY A 16 -23.97 26.63 14.51
C GLY A 16 -23.09 27.73 15.11
N LYS A 17 -21.77 27.75 14.85
CA LYS A 17 -20.87 28.86 15.24
C LYS A 17 -20.40 29.65 14.00
N ARG A 18 -20.32 30.98 14.14
CA ARG A 18 -19.71 31.88 13.13
C ARG A 18 -18.19 31.70 13.15
N LEU A 19 -17.60 31.31 12.02
CA LEU A 19 -16.16 31.10 11.86
C LEU A 19 -15.48 32.40 11.40
N THR A 20 -14.27 32.67 11.89
CA THR A 20 -13.42 33.78 11.41
C THR A 20 -12.49 33.32 10.27
N ALA A 21 -11.86 34.27 9.55
CA ALA A 21 -11.00 33.97 8.39
C ALA A 21 -9.81 33.04 8.70
N VAL A 22 -9.38 32.98 9.96
CA VAL A 22 -8.30 32.09 10.42
C VAL A 22 -8.84 30.69 10.73
N ASP A 23 -10.08 30.61 11.24
CA ASP A 23 -10.77 29.35 11.50
C ASP A 23 -11.12 28.61 10.21
N THR A 24 -11.37 29.33 9.10
CA THR A 24 -11.62 28.73 7.79
C THR A 24 -10.40 27.99 7.21
N ILE A 25 -9.17 28.43 7.50
CA ILE A 25 -7.95 27.73 7.02
C ILE A 25 -7.69 26.48 7.87
N GLN A 26 -7.88 26.56 9.18
CA GLN A 26 -7.80 25.41 10.09
C GLN A 26 -8.88 24.36 9.75
N ALA A 27 -10.11 24.80 9.43
CA ALA A 27 -11.21 23.93 9.02
C ALA A 27 -10.97 23.27 7.64
N LEU A 28 -10.35 23.98 6.68
CA LEU A 28 -9.92 23.36 5.41
C LEU A 28 -8.88 22.26 5.65
N PHE A 29 -7.95 22.47 6.58
CA PHE A 29 -6.93 21.47 6.94
C PHE A 29 -7.52 20.26 7.65
N ILE A 30 -8.52 20.45 8.52
CA ILE A 30 -9.19 19.36 9.24
C ILE A 30 -10.14 18.58 8.30
N ALA A 31 -10.83 19.25 7.37
CA ALA A 31 -11.69 18.60 6.38
C ALA A 31 -10.91 17.80 5.32
N ALA A 32 -9.71 18.25 4.93
CA ALA A 32 -8.82 17.48 4.06
C ALA A 32 -8.23 16.23 4.74
N ASN A 33 -8.25 16.18 6.07
CA ASN A 33 -7.67 15.11 6.88
C ASN A 33 -8.72 14.21 7.54
N GLN A 34 -10.00 14.38 7.16
CA GLN A 34 -11.10 13.46 7.40
C GLN A 34 -11.69 13.00 6.07
N ALA A 35 -10.83 12.65 5.10
CA ALA A 35 -11.28 11.75 4.07
C ALA A 35 -11.50 10.39 4.77
N ASP A 36 -12.73 10.17 5.24
CA ASP A 36 -13.22 8.82 5.49
C ASP A 36 -12.85 8.02 4.26
N CYS A 37 -11.90 7.13 4.44
CA CYS A 37 -11.32 6.38 3.34
C CYS A 37 -12.33 5.32 2.93
N VAL A 38 -13.28 5.74 2.10
CA VAL A 38 -14.26 4.87 1.48
C VAL A 38 -13.53 4.12 0.37
N ILE A 39 -13.34 2.81 0.56
CA ILE A 39 -12.79 1.93 -0.47
C ILE A 39 -13.96 1.50 -1.37
N PRO A 40 -14.07 2.00 -2.62
CA PRO A 40 -15.14 1.63 -3.51
C PRO A 40 -14.92 0.20 -3.99
N GLY A 41 -15.74 -0.72 -3.45
CA GLY A 41 -15.86 -2.11 -3.90
C GLY A 41 -14.58 -2.95 -3.82
N ASN A 42 -14.70 -4.22 -4.20
CA ASN A 42 -13.59 -5.18 -4.24
C ASN A 42 -12.62 -4.95 -5.42
N GLU A 43 -13.10 -4.37 -6.53
CA GLU A 43 -12.32 -4.18 -7.76
C GLU A 43 -11.08 -3.29 -7.57
N SER A 44 -11.19 -2.25 -6.73
CA SER A 44 -10.09 -1.31 -6.43
C SER A 44 -8.91 -1.95 -5.70
N LEU A 45 -9.10 -3.15 -5.14
CA LEU A 45 -8.08 -3.90 -4.39
C LEU A 45 -7.51 -5.11 -5.16
N GLU A 46 -7.94 -5.33 -6.41
CA GLU A 46 -7.48 -6.47 -7.23
C GLU A 46 -5.97 -6.43 -7.49
N VAL A 47 -5.37 -5.22 -7.52
CA VAL A 47 -3.91 -5.06 -7.66
C VAL A 47 -3.15 -5.80 -6.55
N PHE A 48 -3.68 -5.85 -5.32
CA PHE A 48 -3.04 -6.53 -4.19
C PHE A 48 -3.16 -8.06 -4.26
N LYS A 49 -4.01 -8.61 -5.13
CA LYS A 49 -4.07 -10.06 -5.38
C LYS A 49 -2.95 -10.54 -6.32
N LYS A 50 -2.33 -9.61 -7.07
CA LYS A 50 -1.16 -9.88 -7.91
C LYS A 50 0.05 -10.24 -7.03
N LYS A 51 1.07 -10.83 -7.66
CA LYS A 51 2.26 -11.36 -6.98
C LYS A 51 3.51 -10.76 -7.61
N ALA A 52 4.39 -10.24 -6.78
CA ALA A 52 5.72 -9.80 -7.20
C ALA A 52 6.65 -11.01 -7.27
N PHE A 53 7.41 -11.18 -8.35
CA PHE A 53 8.27 -12.35 -8.56
C PHE A 53 9.75 -11.96 -8.59
N PHE A 54 10.59 -12.82 -8.02
CA PHE A 54 12.02 -12.57 -7.84
C PHE A 54 12.88 -13.64 -8.50
N TYR A 55 14.08 -13.25 -8.92
CA TYR A 55 15.08 -14.19 -9.41
C TYR A 55 15.63 -15.08 -8.29
N TYR A 56 16.39 -16.10 -8.67
CA TYR A 56 17.01 -17.01 -7.71
C TYR A 56 17.97 -16.28 -6.77
N ILE A 57 17.83 -16.51 -5.46
CA ILE A 57 18.67 -15.91 -4.37
C ILE A 57 18.69 -14.37 -4.35
N SER A 58 17.92 -13.70 -5.22
CA SER A 58 17.91 -12.25 -5.33
C SER A 58 16.66 -11.65 -4.65
N ASP A 59 16.86 -10.47 -4.09
CA ASP A 59 15.90 -9.51 -3.57
C ASP A 59 15.80 -8.24 -4.44
N ASP A 60 16.43 -8.26 -5.63
CA ASP A 60 16.38 -7.14 -6.57
C ASP A 60 15.00 -6.99 -7.20
N ILE A 61 14.52 -5.74 -7.21
CA ILE A 61 13.27 -5.37 -7.87
C ILE A 61 13.51 -5.30 -9.38
N ASN A 62 13.09 -6.34 -10.10
CA ASN A 62 13.11 -6.35 -11.57
C ASN A 62 12.04 -5.42 -12.16
N LYS A 63 12.15 -5.13 -13.47
CA LYS A 63 11.24 -4.22 -14.19
C LYS A 63 9.76 -4.58 -14.05
N ALA A 64 9.41 -5.86 -14.14
CA ALA A 64 8.02 -6.30 -14.03
C ALA A 64 7.48 -6.10 -12.61
N THR A 65 8.30 -6.35 -11.60
CA THR A 65 7.95 -6.09 -10.20
C THR A 65 7.83 -4.60 -9.94
N ALA A 66 8.76 -3.78 -10.43
CA ALA A 66 8.68 -2.32 -10.32
C ALA A 66 7.37 -1.78 -10.90
N ALA A 67 6.99 -2.21 -12.10
CA ALA A 67 5.73 -1.78 -12.73
C ALA A 67 4.50 -2.16 -11.88
N LEU A 68 4.48 -3.37 -11.32
CA LEU A 68 3.42 -3.78 -10.39
C LEU A 68 3.39 -2.92 -9.12
N LEU A 69 4.55 -2.61 -8.56
CA LEU A 69 4.64 -1.78 -7.35
C LEU A 69 4.21 -0.33 -7.64
N ASP A 70 4.50 0.21 -8.82
CA ASP A 70 4.00 1.51 -9.24
C ASP A 70 2.46 1.54 -9.33
N GLU A 71 1.83 0.47 -9.84
CA GLU A 71 0.35 0.34 -9.81
C GLU A 71 -0.17 0.33 -8.36
N MET A 72 0.50 -0.40 -7.45
CA MET A 72 0.12 -0.44 -6.04
C MET A 72 0.29 0.92 -5.35
N VAL A 73 1.33 1.69 -5.69
CA VAL A 73 1.51 3.06 -5.17
C VAL A 73 0.34 3.94 -5.56
N ALA A 74 -0.14 3.88 -6.80
CA ALA A 74 -1.31 4.64 -7.23
C ALA A 74 -2.54 4.31 -6.38
N THR A 75 -2.80 3.02 -6.13
CA THR A 75 -3.89 2.57 -5.26
C THR A 75 -3.69 2.99 -3.79
N LEU A 76 -2.49 2.87 -3.24
CA LEU A 76 -2.19 3.25 -1.84
C LEU A 76 -2.25 4.77 -1.63
N THR A 77 -2.00 5.54 -2.67
CA THR A 77 -2.14 7.01 -2.68
C THR A 77 -3.61 7.40 -2.72
N GLN A 78 -4.40 6.71 -3.53
CA GLN A 78 -5.86 6.93 -3.61
C GLN A 78 -6.57 6.55 -2.31
N PHE A 79 -6.15 5.45 -1.65
CA PHE A 79 -6.78 4.94 -0.43
C PHE A 79 -5.82 5.02 0.75
N ASN A 80 -5.73 6.19 1.39
CA ASN A 80 -4.76 6.48 2.44
C ASN A 80 -4.96 5.67 3.75
N CYS A 81 -6.13 5.07 3.98
CA CYS A 81 -6.40 4.22 5.14
C CYS A 81 -5.95 2.77 4.98
N VAL A 82 -5.60 2.34 3.76
CA VAL A 82 -5.26 0.94 3.49
C VAL A 82 -3.92 0.65 4.14
N LYS A 83 -3.90 -0.36 5.03
CA LYS A 83 -2.68 -0.95 5.55
C LYS A 83 -2.39 -2.26 4.83
N LEU A 84 -1.13 -2.46 4.45
CA LEU A 84 -0.67 -3.57 3.64
C LEU A 84 0.34 -4.42 4.41
N GLU A 85 0.08 -5.71 4.49
CA GLU A 85 1.07 -6.72 4.86
C GLU A 85 1.75 -7.25 3.59
N ILE A 86 3.08 -7.24 3.60
CA ILE A 86 3.96 -7.66 2.52
C ILE A 86 4.62 -8.97 2.94
N MET A 87 4.26 -10.06 2.28
CA MET A 87 4.61 -11.42 2.68
C MET A 87 5.65 -12.02 1.73
N GLY A 88 6.87 -12.23 2.21
CA GLY A 88 7.95 -12.81 1.43
C GLY A 88 7.99 -14.33 1.46
N HIS A 89 8.29 -14.93 0.29
CA HIS A 89 8.43 -16.37 0.12
C HIS A 89 9.65 -16.74 -0.73
N THR A 90 10.17 -17.94 -0.50
CA THR A 90 11.22 -18.55 -1.32
C THR A 90 10.80 -19.93 -1.85
N CYS A 91 11.58 -20.46 -2.78
CA CYS A 91 11.56 -21.89 -3.07
C CYS A 91 12.34 -22.66 -2.00
N ASN A 92 12.26 -24.00 -2.03
CA ASN A 92 13.05 -24.84 -1.13
C ASN A 92 14.53 -24.98 -1.54
N ILE A 93 14.93 -24.48 -2.72
CA ILE A 93 16.34 -24.47 -3.11
C ILE A 93 17.00 -23.30 -2.41
N GLY A 94 17.62 -23.62 -1.27
CA GLY A 94 18.43 -22.74 -0.44
C GLY A 94 19.46 -23.58 0.32
N ARG A 95 20.33 -22.92 1.08
CA ARG A 95 21.34 -23.62 1.90
C ARG A 95 20.69 -24.25 3.14
N THR A 96 19.90 -23.47 3.88
CA THR A 96 19.15 -23.89 5.07
C THR A 96 17.80 -23.17 5.14
N ASP A 97 16.92 -23.59 6.05
CA ASP A 97 15.62 -22.94 6.26
C ASP A 97 15.76 -21.52 6.81
N GLU A 98 16.76 -21.25 7.65
CA GLU A 98 17.09 -19.92 8.17
C GLU A 98 17.48 -18.97 7.02
N VAL A 99 18.34 -19.43 6.10
CA VAL A 99 18.75 -18.63 4.93
C VAL A 99 17.55 -18.32 4.03
N ASN A 100 16.64 -19.28 3.86
CA ASN A 100 15.40 -19.07 3.12
C ASN A 100 14.49 -18.05 3.82
N TYR A 101 14.38 -18.14 5.14
CA TYR A 101 13.63 -17.19 5.95
C TYR A 101 14.19 -15.78 5.81
N GLU A 102 15.49 -15.59 6.04
CA GLU A 102 16.17 -14.29 5.88
C GLU A 102 15.99 -13.70 4.48
N LEU A 103 16.16 -14.51 3.43
CA LEU A 103 15.93 -14.07 2.05
C LEU A 103 14.48 -13.64 1.82
N SER A 104 13.52 -14.35 2.41
CA SER A 104 12.12 -13.99 2.31
C SER A 104 11.82 -12.63 2.98
N VAL A 105 12.43 -12.38 4.14
CA VAL A 105 12.33 -11.09 4.84
C VAL A 105 12.94 -9.97 4.00
N ARG A 106 14.16 -10.17 3.48
CA ARG A 106 14.83 -9.17 2.63
C ARG A 106 14.03 -8.79 1.39
N ARG A 107 13.34 -9.74 0.76
CA ARG A 107 12.42 -9.44 -0.36
C ARG A 107 11.25 -8.57 0.07
N ALA A 108 10.64 -8.87 1.21
CA ALA A 108 9.56 -8.05 1.74
C ALA A 108 10.05 -6.65 2.13
N GLU A 109 11.25 -6.53 2.70
CA GLU A 109 11.92 -5.27 2.99
C GLU A 109 12.22 -4.45 1.72
N ALA A 110 12.73 -5.09 0.67
CA ALA A 110 13.01 -4.43 -0.62
C ALA A 110 11.73 -3.82 -1.22
N VAL A 111 10.62 -4.56 -1.14
CA VAL A 111 9.30 -4.07 -1.57
C VAL A 111 8.80 -2.94 -0.67
N LYS A 112 8.87 -3.09 0.65
CA LYS A 112 8.50 -2.03 1.60
C LYS A 112 9.28 -0.74 1.32
N LYS A 113 10.61 -0.85 1.18
CA LYS A 113 11.50 0.28 0.86
C LYS A 113 11.14 0.93 -0.47
N TYR A 114 10.82 0.14 -1.49
CA TYR A 114 10.37 0.66 -2.78
C TYR A 114 9.10 1.53 -2.64
N LEU A 115 8.09 1.03 -1.93
CA LEU A 115 6.84 1.75 -1.69
C LEU A 115 7.06 3.02 -0.84
N MET A 116 7.90 2.95 0.19
CA MET A 116 8.27 4.11 1.01
C MET A 116 8.96 5.20 0.20
N ASN A 117 9.91 4.83 -0.66
CA ASN A 117 10.60 5.77 -1.55
C ASN A 117 9.65 6.45 -2.54
N LYS A 118 8.46 5.87 -2.77
CA LYS A 118 7.40 6.42 -3.62
C LYS A 118 6.35 7.22 -2.83
N GLY A 119 6.56 7.41 -1.52
CA GLY A 119 5.72 8.27 -0.67
C GLY A 119 4.68 7.53 0.17
N VAL A 120 4.68 6.19 0.19
CA VAL A 120 3.78 5.44 1.08
C VAL A 120 4.32 5.49 2.52
N ALA A 121 3.49 5.89 3.47
CA ALA A 121 3.88 5.99 4.88
C ALA A 121 4.26 4.62 5.48
N GLU A 122 5.32 4.59 6.30
CA GLU A 122 5.88 3.37 6.86
C GLU A 122 4.90 2.60 7.76
N ASP A 123 4.11 3.31 8.56
CA ASP A 123 3.12 2.78 9.50
C ASP A 123 1.96 2.04 8.82
N ARG A 124 1.84 2.20 7.49
CA ARG A 124 0.89 1.48 6.65
C ARG A 124 1.46 0.17 6.09
N LEU A 125 2.75 -0.10 6.26
CA LEU A 125 3.46 -1.22 5.64
C LEU A 125 4.06 -2.14 6.69
N VAL A 126 3.52 -3.35 6.78
CA VAL A 126 4.03 -4.43 7.65
C VAL A 126 4.67 -5.49 6.77
N ILE A 127 5.76 -6.10 7.23
CA ILE A 127 6.44 -7.18 6.51
C ILE A 127 6.39 -8.49 7.29
N SER A 128 6.32 -9.60 6.56
CA SER A 128 6.37 -10.96 7.10
C SER A 128 7.25 -11.82 6.20
N GLY A 129 8.12 -12.65 6.79
CA GLY A 129 8.91 -13.65 6.06
C GLY A 129 8.43 -15.07 6.36
N PHE A 130 8.30 -15.91 5.33
CA PHE A 130 7.88 -17.30 5.49
C PHE A 130 8.89 -18.33 4.96
N GLY A 131 9.99 -17.88 4.36
CA GLY A 131 10.94 -18.76 3.69
C GLY A 131 10.26 -19.70 2.70
N SER A 132 10.65 -20.97 2.74
CA SER A 132 10.15 -22.06 1.88
C SER A 132 8.90 -22.77 2.45
N THR A 133 8.43 -22.40 3.64
CA THR A 133 7.42 -23.14 4.42
C THR A 133 6.00 -23.06 3.84
N ARG A 134 5.73 -22.07 2.99
CA ARG A 134 4.41 -21.83 2.35
C ARG A 134 4.52 -21.83 0.83
N PRO A 135 4.80 -22.99 0.20
CA PRO A 135 4.92 -23.08 -1.25
C PRO A 135 3.55 -22.87 -1.92
N LEU A 136 3.51 -22.06 -2.97
CA LEU A 136 2.33 -21.90 -3.82
C LEU A 136 2.15 -23.11 -4.75
N LEU A 137 3.27 -23.63 -5.26
CA LEU A 137 3.31 -24.81 -6.13
C LEU A 137 4.40 -25.77 -5.67
N SER A 138 4.35 -27.00 -6.17
CA SER A 138 5.38 -28.00 -5.90
C SER A 138 6.78 -27.52 -6.27
N ASN A 139 7.72 -27.62 -5.34
CA ASN A 139 9.14 -27.32 -5.57
C ASN A 139 9.86 -28.35 -6.46
N LYS A 140 9.17 -29.44 -6.85
CA LYS A 140 9.76 -30.49 -7.70
C LYS A 140 10.03 -30.01 -9.12
N SER A 141 9.29 -29.03 -9.63
CA SER A 141 9.49 -28.46 -10.97
C SER A 141 10.13 -27.07 -10.91
N GLU A 142 10.90 -26.71 -11.94
CA GLU A 142 11.48 -25.36 -12.03
C GLU A 142 10.39 -24.28 -12.09
N TYR A 143 9.31 -24.54 -12.83
CA TYR A 143 8.15 -23.67 -12.87
C TYR A 143 7.58 -23.40 -11.47
N GLY A 144 7.38 -24.45 -10.68
CA GLY A 144 6.87 -24.30 -9.32
C GLY A 144 7.82 -23.49 -8.42
N ARG A 145 9.13 -23.70 -8.56
CA ARG A 145 10.13 -22.91 -7.83
C ARG A 145 10.14 -21.44 -8.22
N ILE A 146 9.97 -21.11 -9.50
CA ILE A 146 9.83 -19.72 -9.96
C ILE A 146 8.59 -19.09 -9.31
N LYS A 147 7.47 -19.81 -9.29
CA LYS A 147 6.23 -19.31 -8.66
C LYS A 147 6.34 -19.17 -7.14
N ASN A 148 7.16 -19.98 -6.47
CA ASN A 148 7.38 -19.87 -5.02
C ASN A 148 8.28 -18.69 -4.64
N ARG A 149 9.14 -18.21 -5.55
CA ARG A 149 10.00 -17.04 -5.36
C ARG A 149 9.19 -15.75 -5.57
N ARG A 150 8.38 -15.40 -4.57
CA ARG A 150 7.39 -14.32 -4.68
C ARG A 150 7.25 -13.49 -3.41
N VAL A 151 6.64 -12.33 -3.57
CA VAL A 151 6.02 -11.54 -2.50
C VAL A 151 4.52 -11.46 -2.78
N GLU A 152 3.73 -11.71 -1.74
CA GLU A 152 2.27 -11.55 -1.72
C GLU A 152 1.87 -10.35 -0.87
N PHE A 153 0.66 -9.85 -1.09
CA PHE A 153 0.16 -8.66 -0.43
C PHE A 153 -1.20 -8.95 0.20
N LYS A 154 -1.43 -8.47 1.41
CA LYS A 154 -2.69 -8.60 2.12
C LYS A 154 -3.09 -7.27 2.73
N VAL A 155 -4.33 -6.85 2.48
CA VAL A 155 -4.90 -5.68 3.16
C VAL A 155 -5.26 -6.10 4.59
N VAL A 156 -4.65 -5.45 5.59
CA VAL A 156 -4.82 -5.80 7.01
C VAL A 156 -5.75 -4.84 7.76
N ALA A 157 -5.97 -3.64 7.24
CA ALA A 157 -6.98 -2.73 7.75
C ALA A 157 -7.56 -1.92 6.59
N LYS A 158 -8.87 -1.74 6.64
CA LYS A 158 -9.65 -0.80 5.83
C LYS A 158 -10.20 0.22 6.83
N GLY A 159 -10.06 1.51 6.56
CA GLY A 159 -10.67 2.54 7.42
C GLY A 159 -12.18 2.30 7.46
N ASN A 160 -12.72 2.13 8.67
CA ASN A 160 -14.13 1.94 9.03
C ASN A 160 -15.07 1.53 7.88
N GLU A 161 -15.29 0.22 7.72
CA GLU A 161 -16.49 -0.28 7.07
C GLU A 161 -17.67 0.12 7.98
N THR A 162 -18.38 1.21 7.66
CA THR A 162 -19.72 1.43 8.23
C THR A 162 -20.63 0.36 7.65
N GLU A 163 -21.07 -0.56 8.51
CA GLU A 163 -22.13 -1.56 8.24
C GLU A 163 -23.43 -0.95 7.71
#